data_AF-A0A661QXN4-F1
#
_entry.id   AF-A0A661QXN4-F1
#
_cell.length_a   1.000
_cell.length_b   1.000
_cell.length_c   1.000
_cell.angle_alpha   90.00
_cell.angle_beta   90.00
_cell.angle_gamma   90.00
#
_symmetry.space_group_name_H-M   'P 1'
#
loop_
_entity.id
_entity.type
_entity.pdbx_description
1 polymer ?
#
loop_
_entity_poly.entity_id
_entity_poly.type
_entity_poly.pdbx_seq_one_letter_code
_entity_poly.pdbx_strand_id
1 'polypeptide(L)' 'MKLTGAQIMMKVLKEEGVDTIFGYPGGVVIDIYDEL' A
#
# COMPACT_ATOMS: atom_id res chain seq x y z
N MET A 1 6.28 14.04 -10.72
CA MET A 1 5.08 13.21 -11.02
C MET A 1 4.25 13.10 -9.74
N LYS A 2 2.92 12.99 -9.82
CA LYS A 2 2.08 12.73 -8.63
C LYS A 2 2.16 11.24 -8.28
N LEU A 3 2.17 10.92 -6.98
CA LEU A 3 2.14 9.54 -6.48
C LEU A 3 0.79 8.88 -6.78
N THR A 4 0.77 7.56 -6.96
CA THR A 4 -0.45 6.77 -7.05
C THR A 4 -1.10 6.61 -5.66
N GLY A 5 -2.35 6.11 -5.62
CA GLY A 5 -3.03 5.80 -4.35
C GLY A 5 -2.25 4.76 -3.52
N ALA A 6 -1.80 3.68 -4.14
CA ALA A 6 -0.99 2.64 -3.49
C ALA A 6 0.32 3.19 -2.91
N GLN A 7 1.02 4.05 -3.67
CA GLN A 7 2.26 4.69 -3.21
C GLN A 7 2.03 5.63 -2.02
N ILE A 8 0.94 6.41 -2.04
CA ILE A 8 0.56 7.26 -0.91
C ILE A 8 0.26 6.40 0.31
N MET A 9 -0.46 5.30 0.14
CA MET A 9 -0.78 4.37 1.22
C MET A 9 0.49 3.79 1.86
N MET A 10 1.42 3.25 1.05
CA MET A 10 2.69 2.70 1.56
C MET A 10 3.55 3.74 2.26
N LYS A 11 3.59 4.96 1.73
CA LYS A 11 4.34 6.06 2.34
C LYS A 11 3.81 6.37 3.75
N VAL A 12 2.50 6.53 3.90
CA VAL A 12 1.88 6.85 5.21
C VAL A 12 2.07 5.69 6.19
N LEU A 13 1.89 4.45 5.75
CA LEU A 13 2.09 3.28 6.61
C LEU A 13 3.53 3.20 7.14
N LYS A 14 4.53 3.51 6.31
CA LYS A 14 5.93 3.58 6.73
C LYS A 14 6.20 4.75 7.67
N GLU A 15 5.61 5.92 7.43
CA GLU A 15 5.74 7.11 8.30
C GLU A 15 5.16 6.87 9.70
N GLU A 16 4.05 6.14 9.78
CA GLU A 16 3.41 5.74 11.04
C GLU A 16 4.07 4.51 11.70
N GLY A 17 5.14 3.96 11.10
CA GLY A 17 5.88 2.84 11.65
C GLY A 17 5.14 1.50 11.62
N VAL A 18 4.19 1.32 10.70
CA VAL A 18 3.48 0.04 10.52
C VAL A 18 4.42 -0.97 9.86
N ASP A 19 4.69 -2.08 10.54
CA ASP A 19 5.54 -3.16 10.03
C ASP A 19 4.75 -4.34 9.43
N THR A 20 3.48 -4.52 9.81
CA THR A 20 2.67 -5.67 9.40
C THR A 20 1.27 -5.23 8.97
N ILE A 21 0.83 -5.73 7.81
CA ILE A 21 -0.52 -5.49 7.27
C ILE A 21 -1.13 -6.84 6.91
N PHE A 22 -2.34 -7.09 7.39
CA PHE A 22 -3.12 -8.24 6.94
C PHE A 22 -3.90 -7.88 5.68
N GLY A 23 -3.73 -8.66 4.62
CA GLY A 23 -4.41 -8.46 3.36
C GLY A 23 -4.97 -9.77 2.81
N TYR A 24 -6.18 -9.71 2.26
CA TYR A 24 -6.72 -10.76 1.40
C TYR A 24 -6.69 -10.29 -0.07
N PRO A 25 -5.91 -10.95 -0.95
CA PRO A 25 -5.69 -10.48 -2.31
C PRO A 25 -6.95 -10.60 -3.18
N GLY A 26 -7.08 -9.70 -4.15
CA GLY A 26 -8.16 -9.66 -5.12
C GLY A 26 -7.92 -8.60 -6.18
N GLY A 27 -8.57 -8.72 -7.34
CA GLY A 27 -8.27 -7.87 -8.51
C GLY A 27 -8.45 -6.36 -8.29
N VAL A 28 -9.34 -5.96 -7.39
CA VAL A 28 -9.60 -4.54 -7.07
C VAL A 28 -8.45 -3.90 -6.28
N VAL A 29 -7.70 -4.70 -5.53
CA VAL A 29 -6.66 -4.24 -4.60
C VAL A 29 -5.27 -4.70 -5.00
N ILE A 30 -5.11 -5.22 -6.22
CA ILE A 30 -3.84 -5.83 -6.66
C ILE A 30 -2.69 -4.81 -6.68
N ASP A 31 -3.00 -3.55 -7.00
CA ASP A 31 -2.08 -2.42 -7.03
C ASP A 31 -1.46 -2.10 -5.65
N ILE A 32 -2.19 -2.39 -4.57
CA ILE A 32 -1.66 -2.28 -3.20
C ILE A 32 -0.63 -3.37 -2.92
N TYR A 33 -0.86 -4.60 -3.38
CA TYR A 33 0.08 -5.72 -3.17
C TYR A 33 1.32 -5.60 -4.06
N ASP A 34 1.18 -5.01 -5.24
CA ASP A 34 2.32 -4.74 -6.12
C ASP A 34 3.31 -3.70 -5.52
N GLU A 35 2.84 -2.86 -4.60
CA GLU A 35 3.63 -1.80 -3.96
C GLU A 35 4.16 -2.18 -2.55
N LEU A 36 3.66 -3.28 -1.96
CA LEU A 36 4.18 -3.84 -0.69
C LEU A 36 5.60 -4.41 -0.87
#